data_AF-A0A034WXG1-F1
#
_entry.id   AF-A0A034WXG1-F1
#
_cell.length_a   1.000
_cell.length_b   1.000
_cell.length_c   1.000
_cell.angle_alpha   90.00
_cell.angle_beta   90.00
_cell.angle_gamma   90.00
#
_symmetry.space_group_name_H-M   'P 1'
#
loop_
_entity.id
_entity.type
_entity.pdbx_description
1 polymer ?
#
loop_
_entity_poly.entity_id
_entity_poly.type
_entity_poly.pdbx_seq_one_letter_code
_entity_poly.pdbx_strand_id
1 'polypeptide(L)'
;MDLSVNKIRRSIEQLREYLQSTQQSADDDRALLRFLNTNDPGEKDVDALFNYLSEHILEPRWTAAIATTFENVLLLLITRSIPYDEHIDESNYETYQKKCIALATMMRLSVDTNRYAISYFRNKPAPFECSQLTEGTSSTKRCKNSTKITPVDIVKCCYNLLCANPVFFKDLWNWSVFLEHFVDSKQSDLYQLYCNQIIAVLTNMSASQLQTMNAQISPAALLQFDEEQNLRPTTNSSSFFEDSKPDKTITLKINSHLVTDMEGVLLPIFNKDNYEFYSTNDGLHDNIVKVDSTKVNLRSIALGIASAKAICLSGPVGCGKTTLVEYLARKTGRTCPKPSEIEQRKIENSGNQHISNGGITNGNDKVPVGNKRKHDSDVVNDFEQSLDANGINSNGFLRIQLGDQTDSKMLLGQYRCTGVPGEFVWLP
;
A
#
# COMPACT_ATOMS: atom_id res chain seq x y z
N MET A 1 3.34 0.35 16.98
CA MET A 1 4.19 -0.74 16.45
C MET A 1 5.26 -1.07 17.44
N ASP A 2 5.20 -2.28 17.98
CA ASP A 2 6.25 -2.80 18.84
C ASP A 2 7.38 -3.35 17.98
N LEU A 3 8.54 -2.73 18.07
CA LEU A 3 9.73 -3.08 17.29
C LEU A 3 10.82 -3.60 18.21
N SER A 4 11.40 -4.74 17.84
CA SER A 4 12.61 -5.27 18.47
C SER A 4 13.82 -4.44 18.01
N VAL A 5 14.53 -3.87 18.99
CA VAL A 5 15.77 -3.12 18.74
C VAL A 5 16.85 -4.03 18.14
N ASN A 6 16.94 -5.28 18.58
CA ASN A 6 17.93 -6.22 18.05
C ASN A 6 17.63 -6.59 16.60
N LYS A 7 16.35 -6.72 16.23
CA LYS A 7 15.95 -6.93 14.84
C LYS A 7 16.33 -5.74 13.96
N ILE A 8 16.12 -4.50 14.43
CA ILE A 8 16.52 -3.29 13.69
C ILE A 8 18.04 -3.24 13.51
N ARG A 9 18.82 -3.48 14.57
CA ARG A 9 20.30 -3.48 14.49
C ARG A 9 20.82 -4.50 13.47
N ARG A 10 20.26 -5.70 13.45
CA ARG A 10 20.60 -6.73 12.44
C ARG A 10 20.23 -6.31 11.02
N SER A 11 19.05 -5.73 10.83
CA SER A 11 18.65 -5.20 9.50
C SER A 11 19.62 -4.12 9.02
N ILE A 12 20.15 -3.27 9.91
CA ILE A 12 21.16 -2.27 9.57
C ILE A 12 22.51 -2.93 9.23
N GLU A 13 22.93 -3.94 9.98
CA GLU A 13 24.16 -4.69 9.68
C GLU A 13 24.08 -5.38 8.31
N GLN A 14 22.96 -6.03 8.01
CA GLN A 14 22.70 -6.65 6.70
C GLN A 14 22.64 -5.63 5.56
N LEU A 15 22.00 -4.46 5.80
CA LEU A 15 21.98 -3.36 4.84
C LEU A 15 23.40 -2.90 4.52
N ARG A 16 24.26 -2.81 5.55
CA ARG A 16 25.65 -2.37 5.40
C ARG A 16 26.51 -3.41 4.67
N GLU A 17 26.33 -4.70 4.94
CA GLU A 17 27.01 -5.77 4.16
C GLU A 17 26.62 -5.70 2.68
N TYR A 18 25.33 -5.49 2.39
CA TYR A 18 24.84 -5.35 1.02
C TYR A 18 25.44 -4.12 0.32
N LEU A 19 25.52 -2.98 1.03
CA LEU A 19 26.09 -1.74 0.49
C LEU A 19 27.61 -1.77 0.32
N GLN A 20 28.37 -2.44 1.21
CA GLN A 20 29.83 -2.54 1.12
C GLN A 20 30.35 -3.29 -0.11
N SER A 21 29.53 -4.16 -0.69
CA SER A 21 29.85 -4.86 -1.95
C SER A 21 29.93 -3.92 -3.16
N THR A 22 29.37 -2.70 -3.05
CA THR A 22 29.23 -1.73 -4.13
C THR A 22 29.93 -0.43 -3.73
N GLN A 23 31.06 -0.09 -4.37
CA GLN A 23 32.03 0.98 -4.00
C GLN A 23 31.44 2.24 -3.31
N GLN A 24 32.04 2.60 -2.16
CA GLN A 24 31.62 3.55 -1.12
C GLN A 24 31.52 5.05 -1.48
N SER A 25 30.62 5.76 -0.78
CA SER A 25 30.79 7.15 -0.32
C SER A 25 30.80 7.15 1.21
N ALA A 26 31.83 7.77 1.82
CA ALA A 26 32.12 7.65 3.26
C ALA A 26 31.20 8.47 4.19
N ASP A 27 30.28 9.27 3.66
CA ASP A 27 29.37 10.12 4.45
C ASP A 27 28.02 9.42 4.75
N ASP A 28 27.58 8.49 3.88
CA ASP A 28 26.26 7.84 3.96
C ASP A 28 26.17 6.81 5.10
N ASP A 29 27.31 6.33 5.60
CA ASP A 29 27.37 5.36 6.71
C ASP A 29 27.26 6.02 8.10
N ARG A 30 27.40 7.35 8.21
CA ARG A 30 27.49 8.02 9.52
C ARG A 30 26.21 7.93 10.35
N ALA A 31 25.05 8.06 9.71
CA ALA A 31 23.76 7.98 10.39
C ALA A 31 23.46 6.57 10.90
N LEU A 32 23.76 5.55 10.08
CA LEU A 32 23.62 4.14 10.43
C LEU A 32 24.59 3.74 11.55
N LEU A 33 25.86 4.18 11.47
CA LEU A 33 26.86 3.94 12.51
C LEU A 33 26.52 4.65 13.83
N ARG A 34 25.93 5.86 13.77
CA ARG A 34 25.44 6.56 14.97
C ARG A 34 24.34 5.76 15.69
N PHE A 35 23.42 5.15 14.95
CA PHE A 35 22.38 4.31 15.54
C PHE A 35 22.95 3.01 16.13
N LEU A 36 23.89 2.37 15.43
CA LEU A 36 24.57 1.15 15.92
C LEU A 36 25.40 1.40 17.19
N ASN A 37 26.07 2.56 17.28
CA ASN A 37 26.90 2.93 18.44
C ASN A 37 26.09 3.45 19.63
N THR A 38 24.79 3.73 19.45
CA THR A 38 23.91 4.15 20.55
C THR A 38 23.52 2.93 21.38
N ASN A 39 23.96 2.87 22.63
CA ASN A 39 23.70 1.74 23.52
C ASN A 39 22.20 1.51 23.81
N ASP A 40 21.43 2.60 23.93
CA ASP A 40 19.98 2.58 24.19
C ASP A 40 19.22 3.51 23.22
N PRO A 41 18.78 3.02 22.04
CA PRO A 41 17.96 3.81 21.14
C PRO A 41 16.56 4.02 21.72
N GLY A 42 16.07 5.26 21.67
CA GLY A 42 14.70 5.62 22.03
C GLY A 42 13.78 5.72 20.81
N GLU A 43 12.50 6.07 21.03
CA GLU A 43 11.51 6.30 19.96
C GLU A 43 12.00 7.35 18.94
N LYS A 44 12.63 8.44 19.41
CA LYS A 44 13.15 9.52 18.55
C LYS A 44 14.32 9.08 17.68
N ASP A 45 15.17 8.18 18.17
CA ASP A 45 16.33 7.70 17.40
C ASP A 45 15.88 6.76 16.27
N VAL A 46 14.86 5.93 16.55
CA VAL A 46 14.26 5.06 15.52
C VAL A 46 13.49 5.88 14.49
N ASP A 47 12.76 6.92 14.92
CA ASP A 47 12.05 7.79 13.99
C ASP A 47 13.02 8.59 13.11
N ALA A 48 14.13 9.09 13.68
CA ALA A 48 15.20 9.73 12.91
C ALA A 48 15.86 8.78 11.90
N LEU A 49 16.09 7.51 12.29
CA LEU A 49 16.57 6.47 11.37
C LEU A 49 15.58 6.23 10.22
N PHE A 50 14.29 6.11 10.51
CA PHE A 50 13.29 5.88 9.47
C PHE A 50 13.12 7.09 8.55
N ASN A 51 13.25 8.31 9.07
CA ASN A 51 13.28 9.52 8.23
C ASN A 51 14.49 9.50 7.31
N TYR A 52 15.67 9.18 7.83
CA TYR A 52 16.89 9.02 7.03
C TYR A 52 16.74 7.95 5.93
N LEU A 53 16.25 6.75 6.28
CA LEU A 53 16.00 5.69 5.30
C LEU A 53 14.96 6.10 4.26
N SER A 54 13.93 6.85 4.65
CA SER A 54 12.90 7.34 3.72
C SER A 54 13.43 8.39 2.74
N GLU A 55 14.42 9.20 3.13
CA GLU A 55 15.07 10.15 2.21
C GLU A 55 15.94 9.42 1.18
N HIS A 56 16.67 8.39 1.61
CA HIS A 56 17.57 7.62 0.75
C HIS A 56 16.88 6.52 -0.10
N ILE A 57 15.61 6.19 0.15
CA ILE A 57 14.89 5.13 -0.59
C ILE A 57 14.73 5.43 -2.09
N LEU A 58 14.80 6.71 -2.47
CA LEU A 58 14.68 7.18 -3.85
C LEU A 58 15.92 6.87 -4.70
N GLU A 59 17.03 6.49 -4.08
CA GLU A 59 18.25 6.11 -4.78
C GLU A 59 18.20 4.62 -5.19
N PRO A 60 18.43 4.28 -6.48
CA PRO A 60 18.31 2.91 -6.98
C PRO A 60 19.15 1.86 -6.22
N ARG A 61 20.29 2.28 -5.66
CA ARG A 61 21.19 1.42 -4.88
C ARG A 61 20.58 1.01 -3.54
N TRP A 62 19.92 1.96 -2.89
CA TRP A 62 19.31 1.77 -1.58
C TRP A 62 17.94 1.12 -1.69
N THR A 63 17.18 1.39 -2.76
CA THR A 63 15.82 0.87 -2.94
C THR A 63 15.74 -0.64 -2.77
N ALA A 64 16.58 -1.41 -3.48
CA ALA A 64 16.54 -2.88 -3.42
C ALA A 64 17.01 -3.42 -2.07
N ALA A 65 18.02 -2.78 -1.47
CA ALA A 65 18.60 -3.20 -0.20
C ALA A 65 17.66 -2.90 0.98
N ILE A 66 17.00 -1.74 0.99
CA ILE A 66 16.01 -1.36 2.01
C ILE A 66 14.78 -2.26 1.90
N ALA A 67 14.29 -2.51 0.69
CA ALA A 67 13.10 -3.33 0.47
C ALA A 67 13.27 -4.78 0.98
N THR A 68 14.49 -5.30 0.97
CA THR A 68 14.79 -6.65 1.45
C THR A 68 15.04 -6.71 2.95
N THR A 69 15.83 -5.77 3.48
CA THR A 69 16.25 -5.76 4.89
C THR A 69 15.15 -5.26 5.83
N PHE A 70 14.29 -4.36 5.36
CA PHE A 70 13.22 -3.71 6.14
C PHE A 70 11.81 -4.08 5.65
N GLU A 71 11.59 -5.31 5.17
CA GLU A 71 10.28 -5.77 4.66
C GLU A 71 9.11 -5.43 5.61
N ASN A 72 9.28 -5.64 6.91
CA ASN A 72 8.22 -5.42 7.92
C ASN A 72 7.86 -3.94 8.14
N VAL A 73 8.73 -3.01 7.76
CA VAL A 73 8.56 -1.54 7.94
C VAL A 73 8.47 -0.82 6.60
N LEU A 74 8.65 -1.54 5.49
CA LEU A 74 8.75 -0.99 4.14
C LEU A 74 7.53 -0.13 3.79
N LEU A 75 6.33 -0.58 4.13
CA LEU A 75 5.10 0.18 3.89
C LEU A 75 5.12 1.55 4.59
N LEU A 76 5.65 1.63 5.82
CA LEU A 76 5.80 2.90 6.54
C LEU A 76 6.83 3.82 5.87
N LEU A 77 7.95 3.28 5.41
CA LEU A 77 9.00 4.05 4.73
C LEU A 77 8.50 4.60 3.38
N ILE A 78 7.78 3.80 2.61
CA ILE A 78 7.16 4.22 1.34
C ILE A 78 6.15 5.34 1.60
N THR A 79 5.30 5.16 2.60
CA THR A 79 4.27 6.14 2.94
C THR A 79 4.85 7.50 3.34
N ARG A 80 6.02 7.51 3.98
CA ARG A 80 6.73 8.75 4.37
C ARG A 80 7.44 9.42 3.19
N SER A 81 8.00 8.63 2.29
CA SER A 81 8.80 9.13 1.15
C SER A 81 7.97 9.48 -0.09
N ILE A 82 6.83 8.82 -0.27
CA ILE A 82 5.98 8.92 -1.47
C ILE A 82 4.51 9.07 -1.07
N PRO A 83 4.07 10.25 -0.59
CA PRO A 83 2.67 10.45 -0.20
C PRO A 83 1.72 10.49 -1.42
N TYR A 84 0.44 10.15 -1.20
CA TYR A 84 -0.59 10.13 -2.26
C TYR A 84 -0.86 11.52 -2.87
N ASP A 85 -0.87 12.57 -2.04
CA ASP A 85 -1.41 13.90 -2.38
C ASP A 85 -0.42 14.86 -3.06
N GLU A 86 0.74 14.37 -3.53
CA GLU A 86 1.68 15.24 -4.23
C GLU A 86 1.18 15.64 -5.62
N HIS A 87 0.99 16.94 -5.83
CA HIS A 87 0.83 17.51 -7.17
C HIS A 87 2.13 17.36 -7.98
N ILE A 88 2.01 16.85 -9.21
CA ILE A 88 3.16 16.72 -10.11
C ILE A 88 3.27 18.03 -10.91
N ASP A 89 4.24 18.85 -10.55
CA ASP A 89 4.65 20.01 -11.33
C ASP A 89 5.79 19.62 -12.30
N GLU A 90 5.94 20.33 -13.43
CA GLU A 90 6.98 20.06 -14.44
C GLU A 90 8.41 20.14 -13.89
N SER A 91 8.64 20.94 -12.84
CA SER A 91 9.93 21.02 -12.12
C SER A 91 10.20 19.81 -11.23
N ASN A 92 9.16 19.09 -10.81
CA ASN A 92 9.23 17.93 -9.92
C ASN A 92 9.18 16.60 -10.68
N TYR A 93 9.15 16.64 -12.02
CA TYR A 93 8.99 15.44 -12.84
C TYR A 93 10.20 14.48 -12.75
N GLU A 94 11.43 14.99 -12.63
CA GLU A 94 12.61 14.14 -12.34
C GLU A 94 12.44 13.40 -11.00
N THR A 95 11.92 14.08 -9.97
CA THR A 95 11.68 13.46 -8.66
C THR A 95 10.56 12.42 -8.76
N TYR A 96 9.52 12.70 -9.53
CA TYR A 96 8.45 11.74 -9.83
C TYR A 96 9.00 10.49 -10.53
N GLN A 97 9.85 10.65 -11.55
CA GLN A 97 10.49 9.52 -12.23
C GLN A 97 11.34 8.67 -11.28
N LYS A 98 12.11 9.29 -10.38
CA LYS A 98 12.84 8.55 -9.33
C LYS A 98 11.91 7.77 -8.41
N LYS A 99 10.80 8.37 -7.99
CA LYS A 99 9.75 7.70 -7.20
C LYS A 99 9.16 6.50 -7.94
N CYS A 100 8.87 6.64 -9.23
CA CYS A 100 8.38 5.55 -10.07
C CYS A 100 9.39 4.41 -10.18
N ILE A 101 10.67 4.71 -10.44
CA ILE A 101 11.74 3.70 -10.52
C ILE A 101 11.89 2.96 -9.19
N ALA A 102 11.85 3.70 -8.08
CA ALA A 102 11.94 3.12 -6.76
C ALA A 102 10.75 2.17 -6.50
N LEU A 103 9.52 2.63 -6.74
CA LEU A 103 8.30 1.82 -6.58
C LEU A 103 8.34 0.56 -7.46
N ALA A 104 8.66 0.70 -8.75
CA ALA A 104 8.71 -0.43 -9.69
C ALA A 104 9.67 -1.53 -9.23
N THR A 105 10.82 -1.14 -8.66
CA THR A 105 11.79 -2.08 -8.11
C THR A 105 11.25 -2.77 -6.85
N MET A 106 10.64 -2.01 -5.94
CA MET A 106 10.07 -2.55 -4.69
C MET A 106 8.85 -3.45 -4.91
N MET A 107 8.05 -3.20 -5.95
CA MET A 107 6.88 -4.02 -6.31
C MET A 107 7.24 -5.46 -6.67
N ARG A 108 8.45 -5.70 -7.21
CA ARG A 108 8.94 -7.06 -7.47
C ARG A 108 9.27 -7.83 -6.19
N LEU A 109 9.56 -7.12 -5.11
CA LEU A 109 10.06 -7.68 -3.85
C LEU A 109 8.96 -7.88 -2.82
N SER A 110 7.95 -7.00 -2.78
CA SER A 110 6.93 -6.98 -1.73
C SER A 110 5.51 -6.77 -2.27
N VAL A 111 4.57 -7.55 -1.74
CA VAL A 111 3.14 -7.50 -2.12
C VAL A 111 2.47 -6.22 -1.64
N ASP A 112 2.84 -5.75 -0.44
CA ASP A 112 2.29 -4.51 0.13
C ASP A 112 2.63 -3.28 -0.72
N THR A 113 3.85 -3.22 -1.27
CA THR A 113 4.25 -2.15 -2.19
C THR A 113 3.46 -2.20 -3.49
N ASN A 114 3.10 -3.39 -3.99
CA ASN A 114 2.26 -3.52 -5.17
C ASN A 114 0.86 -2.90 -4.92
N ARG A 115 0.23 -3.21 -3.79
CA ARG A 115 -1.05 -2.60 -3.39
C ARG A 115 -0.94 -1.07 -3.29
N TYR A 116 0.11 -0.58 -2.62
CA TYR A 116 0.37 0.85 -2.48
C TYR A 116 0.55 1.54 -3.83
N ALA A 117 1.39 0.98 -4.70
CA ALA A 117 1.68 1.52 -6.02
C ALA A 117 0.44 1.59 -6.90
N ILE A 118 -0.43 0.56 -6.89
CA ILE A 118 -1.70 0.60 -7.65
C ILE A 118 -2.55 1.80 -7.21
N SER A 119 -2.71 2.03 -5.91
CA SER A 119 -3.45 3.20 -5.42
C SER A 119 -2.77 4.53 -5.77
N TYR A 120 -1.44 4.57 -5.77
CA TYR A 120 -0.68 5.76 -6.12
C TYR A 120 -0.84 6.14 -7.59
N PHE A 121 -0.74 5.16 -8.50
CA PHE A 121 -0.72 5.41 -9.94
C PHE A 121 -2.10 5.70 -10.56
N ARG A 122 -3.22 5.38 -9.88
CA ARG A 122 -4.60 5.58 -10.41
C ARG A 122 -4.86 6.99 -10.97
N ASN A 123 -4.28 8.01 -10.37
CA ASN A 123 -4.52 9.42 -10.72
C ASN A 123 -3.25 10.13 -11.21
N LYS A 124 -2.22 9.39 -11.66
CA LYS A 124 -0.91 9.94 -12.03
C LYS A 124 -0.59 9.65 -13.51
N PRO A 125 0.10 10.57 -14.21
CA PRO A 125 0.50 10.41 -15.62
C PRO A 125 1.58 9.33 -15.78
N ALA A 126 1.80 8.89 -17.02
CA ALA A 126 2.79 7.85 -17.28
C ALA A 126 4.22 8.35 -17.00
N PRO A 127 5.15 7.48 -16.53
CA PRO A 127 6.55 7.86 -16.28
C PRO A 127 7.34 8.35 -17.51
N PHE A 128 6.81 8.05 -18.71
CA PHE A 128 7.40 8.36 -20.01
C PHE A 128 6.75 9.56 -20.72
N GLU A 129 5.63 10.09 -20.20
CA GLU A 129 4.97 11.30 -20.70
C GLU A 129 5.69 12.55 -20.16
N CYS A 130 6.90 12.82 -20.63
CA CYS A 130 7.63 14.05 -20.30
C CYS A 130 7.51 15.04 -21.47
N SER A 131 6.90 16.20 -21.23
CA SER A 131 6.66 17.30 -22.19
C SER A 131 7.93 17.85 -22.87
N GLN A 132 9.12 17.39 -22.48
CA GLN A 132 10.40 17.85 -23.03
C GLN A 132 10.80 17.16 -24.34
N LEU A 133 10.10 16.08 -24.75
CA LEU A 133 10.41 15.37 -25.99
C LEU A 133 9.71 15.96 -27.22
N THR A 134 8.76 16.88 -27.03
CA THR A 134 7.90 17.38 -28.12
C THR A 134 8.26 18.75 -28.68
N GLU A 135 9.18 19.53 -28.09
CA GLU A 135 9.57 20.82 -28.67
C GLU A 135 11.08 21.05 -28.68
N GLY A 136 11.59 21.30 -29.88
CA GLY A 136 12.94 21.77 -30.08
C GLY A 136 13.18 23.09 -29.34
N THR A 137 14.45 23.31 -29.01
CA THR A 137 15.09 24.55 -28.56
C THR A 137 14.87 25.00 -27.10
N SER A 138 15.99 24.90 -26.35
CA SER A 138 16.68 26.00 -25.64
C SER A 138 16.81 25.94 -24.10
N SER A 139 18.08 26.07 -23.69
CA SER A 139 18.60 26.48 -22.38
C SER A 139 18.74 25.44 -21.25
N THR A 140 19.83 24.67 -21.31
CA THR A 140 20.42 24.01 -20.14
C THR A 140 20.99 25.05 -19.15
N LYS A 141 20.31 25.31 -18.03
CA LYS A 141 20.99 25.78 -16.81
C LYS A 141 21.33 24.55 -15.96
N ARG A 142 22.62 24.21 -15.98
CA ARG A 142 23.26 23.14 -15.21
C ARG A 142 23.00 23.30 -13.71
N CYS A 143 22.34 22.32 -13.09
CA CYS A 143 22.50 22.04 -11.65
C CYS A 143 23.40 20.82 -11.47
N LYS A 144 24.39 20.97 -10.60
CA LYS A 144 25.44 19.99 -10.30
C LYS A 144 24.92 18.96 -9.30
N ASN A 145 25.30 17.70 -9.51
CA ASN A 145 25.24 16.56 -8.57
C ASN A 145 23.86 15.95 -8.27
N SER A 146 23.05 15.67 -9.28
CA SER A 146 22.06 14.58 -9.23
C SER A 146 22.43 13.54 -10.28
N THR A 147 22.38 12.24 -9.94
CA THR A 147 22.44 11.15 -10.92
C THR A 147 21.33 11.37 -11.93
N LYS A 148 21.69 11.72 -13.17
CA LYS A 148 20.72 11.93 -14.26
C LYS A 148 20.03 10.61 -14.54
N ILE A 149 18.69 10.63 -14.56
CA ILE A 149 17.88 9.46 -14.89
C ILE A 149 18.13 9.11 -16.35
N THR A 150 18.51 7.87 -16.64
CA THR A 150 18.74 7.44 -18.02
C THR A 150 17.43 6.93 -18.63
N PRO A 151 17.24 7.04 -19.96
CA PRO A 151 16.08 6.45 -20.63
C PRO A 151 15.99 4.93 -20.42
N VAL A 152 17.13 4.25 -20.20
CA VAL A 152 17.18 2.83 -19.83
C VAL A 152 16.48 2.56 -18.49
N ASP A 153 16.68 3.42 -17.49
CA ASP A 153 16.05 3.26 -16.17
C ASP A 153 14.52 3.42 -16.25
N ILE A 154 14.04 4.33 -17.11
CA ILE A 154 12.62 4.54 -17.35
C ILE A 154 12.00 3.31 -18.03
N VAL A 155 12.65 2.79 -19.07
CA VAL A 155 12.17 1.59 -19.77
C VAL A 155 12.18 0.36 -18.84
N LYS A 156 13.23 0.18 -18.04
CA LYS A 156 13.29 -0.86 -17.01
C LYS A 156 12.16 -0.71 -15.99
N CYS A 157 11.89 0.51 -15.54
CA CYS A 157 10.77 0.82 -14.65
C CYS A 157 9.43 0.42 -15.27
N CYS A 158 9.16 0.83 -16.51
CA CYS A 158 7.92 0.52 -17.22
C CYS A 158 7.73 -1.00 -17.38
N TYR A 159 8.78 -1.72 -17.74
CA TYR A 159 8.76 -3.18 -17.82
C TYR A 159 8.43 -3.81 -16.45
N ASN A 160 9.11 -3.40 -15.38
CA ASN A 160 8.88 -3.93 -14.04
C ASN A 160 7.43 -3.68 -13.56
N LEU A 161 6.86 -2.51 -13.84
CA LEU A 161 5.47 -2.18 -13.52
C LEU A 161 4.49 -3.09 -14.29
N LEU A 162 4.70 -3.24 -15.60
CA LEU A 162 3.90 -4.13 -16.44
C LEU A 162 3.97 -5.58 -15.98
N CYS A 163 5.16 -6.08 -15.61
CA CYS A 163 5.30 -7.43 -15.08
C CYS A 163 4.61 -7.64 -13.74
N ALA A 164 4.54 -6.61 -12.89
CA ALA A 164 3.89 -6.70 -11.59
C ALA A 164 2.36 -6.77 -11.69
N ASN A 165 1.74 -6.02 -12.61
CA ASN A 165 0.31 -6.10 -12.89
C ASN A 165 -0.02 -5.73 -14.35
N PRO A 166 -0.01 -6.69 -15.28
CA PRO A 166 -0.19 -6.39 -16.70
C PRO A 166 -1.55 -5.77 -17.03
N VAL A 167 -2.62 -6.21 -16.36
CA VAL A 167 -3.99 -5.76 -16.68
C VAL A 167 -4.17 -4.30 -16.27
N PHE A 168 -3.77 -3.96 -15.05
CA PHE A 168 -3.95 -2.59 -14.54
C PHE A 168 -3.13 -1.55 -15.32
N PHE A 169 -1.84 -1.79 -15.56
CA PHE A 169 -0.98 -0.80 -16.22
C PHE A 169 -1.18 -0.70 -17.73
N LYS A 170 -1.72 -1.74 -18.39
CA LYS A 170 -2.13 -1.67 -19.79
C LYS A 170 -3.27 -0.68 -20.00
N ASP A 171 -4.26 -0.71 -19.11
CA ASP A 171 -5.46 0.11 -19.21
C ASP A 171 -5.24 1.54 -18.66
N LEU A 172 -4.27 1.72 -17.77
CA LEU A 172 -4.01 2.99 -17.09
C LEU A 172 -3.36 4.05 -18.00
N TRP A 173 -2.44 3.66 -18.89
CA TRP A 173 -1.61 4.60 -19.65
C TRP A 173 -1.73 4.41 -21.16
N ASN A 174 -1.54 5.50 -21.91
CA ASN A 174 -1.48 5.43 -23.36
C ASN A 174 -0.08 5.01 -23.83
N TRP A 175 0.09 3.70 -24.05
CA TRP A 175 1.35 3.13 -24.53
C TRP A 175 1.71 3.51 -25.97
N SER A 176 0.83 4.15 -26.76
CA SER A 176 1.17 4.58 -28.12
C SER A 176 2.32 5.61 -28.11
N VAL A 177 2.29 6.54 -27.15
CA VAL A 177 3.33 7.57 -26.95
C VAL A 177 4.68 6.92 -26.64
N PHE A 178 4.68 5.84 -25.86
CA PHE A 178 5.88 5.08 -25.57
C PHE A 178 6.46 4.43 -26.83
N LEU A 179 5.60 3.80 -27.66
CA LEU A 179 6.05 3.12 -28.87
C LEU A 179 6.69 4.09 -29.88
N GLU A 180 6.12 5.28 -30.05
CA GLU A 180 6.64 6.30 -30.98
C GLU A 180 8.01 6.85 -30.56
N HIS A 181 8.24 7.07 -29.27
CA HIS A 181 9.48 7.72 -28.80
C HIS A 181 10.60 6.75 -28.43
N PHE A 182 10.29 5.54 -27.95
CA PHE A 182 11.28 4.65 -27.36
C PHE A 182 11.72 3.52 -28.30
N VAL A 183 10.87 3.05 -29.22
CA VAL A 183 11.16 1.86 -30.06
C VAL A 183 12.11 2.17 -31.22
N ASP A 184 12.01 3.35 -31.82
CA ASP A 184 12.85 3.73 -32.97
C ASP A 184 14.26 4.20 -32.58
N SER A 185 14.52 4.38 -31.29
CA SER A 185 15.82 4.84 -30.79
C SER A 185 16.86 3.70 -30.78
N LYS A 186 17.84 3.76 -31.68
CA LYS A 186 19.00 2.85 -31.70
C LYS A 186 19.97 3.17 -30.56
N GLN A 187 19.64 2.71 -29.35
CA GLN A 187 20.51 2.82 -28.18
C GLN A 187 21.29 1.51 -27.93
N SER A 188 21.21 0.98 -26.71
CA SER A 188 21.86 -0.25 -26.27
C SER A 188 21.02 -1.49 -26.58
N ASP A 189 21.67 -2.61 -26.88
CA ASP A 189 21.05 -3.92 -27.06
C ASP A 189 20.11 -4.30 -25.90
N LEU A 190 20.52 -3.97 -24.66
CA LEU A 190 19.74 -4.22 -23.46
C LEU A 190 18.48 -3.35 -23.42
N TYR A 191 18.57 -2.08 -23.83
CA TYR A 191 17.43 -1.18 -23.91
C TYR A 191 16.40 -1.69 -24.93
N GLN A 192 16.87 -2.11 -26.11
CA GLN A 192 16.01 -2.69 -27.15
C GLN A 192 15.34 -3.99 -26.68
N LEU A 193 16.06 -4.82 -25.91
CA LEU A 193 15.49 -6.01 -25.31
C LEU A 193 14.31 -5.67 -24.38
N TYR A 194 14.44 -4.70 -23.47
CA TYR A 194 13.33 -4.30 -22.61
C TYR A 194 12.15 -3.73 -23.41
N CYS A 195 12.40 -2.91 -24.44
CA CYS A 195 11.34 -2.41 -25.33
C CYS A 195 10.58 -3.57 -26.01
N ASN A 196 11.32 -4.56 -26.55
CA ASN A 196 10.71 -5.74 -27.17
C ASN A 196 9.89 -6.56 -26.16
N GLN A 197 10.35 -6.67 -24.93
CA GLN A 197 9.62 -7.34 -23.85
C GLN A 197 8.34 -6.59 -23.46
N ILE A 198 8.38 -5.25 -23.38
CA ILE A 198 7.19 -4.42 -23.17
C ILE A 198 6.18 -4.64 -24.29
N ILE A 199 6.61 -4.57 -25.56
CA ILE A 199 5.75 -4.82 -26.72
C ILE A 199 5.10 -6.20 -26.64
N ALA A 200 5.88 -7.22 -26.30
CA ALA A 200 5.38 -8.58 -26.18
C ALA A 200 4.31 -8.70 -25.08
N VAL A 201 4.51 -8.04 -23.93
CA VAL A 201 3.51 -7.97 -22.87
C VAL A 201 2.26 -7.23 -23.35
N LEU A 202 2.39 -6.06 -23.98
CA LEU A 202 1.25 -5.26 -24.46
C LEU A 202 0.40 -6.01 -25.48
N THR A 203 1.04 -6.64 -26.46
CA THR A 203 0.39 -7.30 -27.60
C THR A 203 0.08 -8.79 -27.37
N ASN A 204 0.43 -9.34 -26.20
CA ASN A 204 0.31 -10.77 -25.87
C ASN A 204 1.03 -11.68 -26.90
N MET A 205 2.24 -11.31 -27.32
CA MET A 205 3.04 -12.12 -28.24
C MET A 205 3.45 -13.45 -27.62
N SER A 206 3.58 -14.46 -28.48
CA SER A 206 4.15 -15.76 -28.10
C SER A 206 5.67 -15.72 -27.97
N ALA A 207 6.24 -16.66 -27.20
CA ALA A 207 7.69 -16.74 -26.99
C ALA A 207 8.49 -16.88 -28.31
N SER A 208 7.94 -17.55 -29.32
CA SER A 208 8.58 -17.71 -30.63
C SER A 208 8.64 -16.41 -31.44
N GLN A 209 7.59 -15.59 -31.38
CA GLN A 209 7.57 -14.27 -32.01
C GLN A 209 8.58 -13.33 -31.34
N LEU A 210 8.65 -13.37 -30.01
CA LEU A 210 9.63 -12.60 -29.24
C LEU A 210 11.07 -13.02 -29.55
N GLN A 211 11.34 -14.33 -29.64
CA GLN A 211 12.65 -14.85 -30.05
C GLN A 211 13.03 -14.40 -31.47
N THR A 212 12.06 -14.32 -32.38
CA THR A 212 12.29 -13.83 -33.75
C THR A 212 12.69 -12.34 -33.74
N MET A 213 12.03 -11.51 -32.93
CA MET A 213 12.40 -10.10 -32.77
C MET A 213 13.76 -9.90 -32.09
N ASN A 214 14.10 -10.77 -31.14
CA ASN A 214 15.37 -10.72 -30.41
C ASN A 214 16.53 -11.42 -31.14
N ALA A 215 16.31 -11.97 -32.34
CA ALA A 215 17.32 -12.74 -33.07
C ALA A 215 18.58 -11.91 -33.41
N GLN A 216 18.47 -10.58 -33.44
CA GLN A 216 19.59 -9.66 -33.71
C GLN A 216 20.27 -9.11 -32.44
N ILE A 217 19.78 -9.46 -31.25
CA ILE A 217 20.31 -8.97 -29.98
C ILE A 217 21.50 -9.83 -29.53
N SER A 218 22.52 -9.20 -28.95
CA SER A 218 23.70 -9.93 -28.46
C SER A 218 23.35 -10.90 -27.32
N PRO A 219 23.94 -12.13 -27.30
CA PRO A 219 23.72 -13.09 -26.22
C PRO A 219 24.13 -12.57 -24.83
N ALA A 220 25.09 -11.65 -24.76
CA ALA A 220 25.52 -11.02 -23.51
C ALA A 220 24.40 -10.17 -22.89
N ALA A 221 23.65 -9.42 -23.69
CA ALA A 221 22.52 -8.63 -23.21
C ALA A 221 21.35 -9.52 -22.72
N LEU A 222 21.15 -10.68 -23.35
CA LEU A 222 20.15 -11.68 -22.91
C LEU A 222 20.52 -12.30 -21.56
N LEU A 223 21.79 -12.65 -21.36
CA LEU A 223 22.27 -13.18 -20.07
C LEU A 223 22.17 -12.13 -18.97
N GLN A 224 22.56 -10.89 -19.25
CA GLN A 224 22.43 -9.79 -18.28
C GLN A 224 20.96 -9.55 -17.89
N PHE A 225 20.04 -9.62 -18.85
CA PHE A 225 18.61 -9.50 -18.56
C PHE A 225 18.11 -10.65 -17.67
N ASP A 226 18.50 -11.89 -17.97
CA ASP A 226 18.10 -13.06 -17.17
C ASP A 226 18.64 -12.98 -15.75
N GLU A 227 19.89 -12.53 -15.57
CA GLU A 227 20.48 -12.27 -14.25
C GLU A 227 19.68 -11.19 -13.48
N GLU A 228 19.34 -10.05 -14.11
CA GLU A 228 18.56 -8.98 -13.49
C GLU A 228 17.11 -9.40 -13.13
N GLN A 229 16.53 -10.35 -13.88
CA GLN A 229 15.21 -10.92 -13.58
C GLN A 229 15.26 -11.98 -12.48
N ASN A 230 16.31 -12.80 -12.45
CA ASN A 230 16.49 -13.90 -11.49
C ASN A 230 17.13 -13.48 -10.17
N LEU A 231 17.60 -12.23 -10.04
CA LEU A 231 17.92 -11.56 -8.78
C LEU A 231 16.64 -11.38 -7.93
N ARG A 232 16.07 -12.49 -7.47
CA ARG A 232 15.34 -12.50 -6.21
C ARG A 232 16.41 -12.50 -5.13
N PRO A 233 16.46 -11.47 -4.27
CA PRO A 233 17.24 -11.56 -3.06
C PRO A 233 16.78 -12.83 -2.36
N THR A 234 17.68 -13.82 -2.27
CA THR A 234 17.51 -14.98 -1.41
C THR A 234 17.34 -14.43 -0.01
N THR A 235 16.09 -14.24 0.39
CA THR A 235 15.75 -14.13 1.79
C THR A 235 16.09 -15.50 2.34
N ASN A 236 17.27 -15.62 2.95
CA ASN A 236 17.43 -16.59 4.01
C ASN A 236 16.32 -16.26 4.99
N SER A 237 15.23 -17.01 4.85
CA SER A 237 14.05 -16.93 5.69
C SER A 237 14.53 -16.74 7.10
N SER A 238 14.01 -15.67 7.72
CA SER A 238 14.00 -15.45 9.16
C SER A 238 14.45 -16.69 9.93
N SER A 239 15.74 -16.76 10.20
CA SER A 239 16.25 -17.77 11.10
C SER A 239 15.60 -17.46 12.44
N PHE A 240 14.68 -18.32 12.87
CA PHE A 240 14.15 -18.34 14.23
C PHE A 240 15.33 -18.64 15.17
N PHE A 241 16.12 -17.62 15.46
CA PHE A 241 17.09 -17.68 16.55
C PHE A 241 16.42 -17.06 17.77
N GLU A 242 16.27 -17.87 18.80
CA GLU A 242 15.97 -17.39 20.15
C GLU A 242 17.07 -16.42 20.56
N ASP A 243 16.75 -15.14 20.59
CA ASP A 243 17.60 -14.17 21.23
C ASP A 243 17.62 -14.44 22.74
N SER A 244 18.74 -14.97 23.21
CA SER A 244 19.04 -15.25 24.62
C SER A 244 19.06 -14.01 25.54
N LYS A 245 18.82 -12.80 25.02
CA LYS A 245 18.72 -11.55 25.79
C LYS A 245 17.28 -11.03 25.76
N PRO A 246 16.74 -10.49 26.87
CA PRO A 246 15.41 -9.89 26.86
C PRO A 246 15.40 -8.73 25.87
N ASP A 247 14.61 -8.89 24.82
CA ASP A 247 14.55 -7.97 23.70
C ASP A 247 13.78 -6.70 24.14
N LYS A 248 14.40 -5.53 24.03
CA LYS A 248 13.73 -4.27 24.34
C LYS A 248 12.79 -3.94 23.18
N THR A 249 11.49 -3.96 23.43
CA THR A 249 10.46 -3.55 22.46
C THR A 249 10.21 -2.05 22.58
N ILE A 250 10.38 -1.31 21.49
CA ILE A 250 10.01 0.09 21.40
C ILE A 250 8.65 0.18 20.72
N THR A 251 7.67 0.75 21.42
CA THR A 251 6.36 1.08 20.83
C THR A 251 6.48 2.41 20.09
N LEU A 252 6.59 2.36 18.76
CA LEU A 252 6.50 3.56 17.94
C LEU A 252 5.04 3.96 17.76
N LYS A 253 4.75 5.25 17.98
CA LYS A 253 3.52 5.87 17.51
C LYS A 253 3.64 6.12 16.02
N ILE A 254 2.89 5.35 15.24
CA ILE A 254 2.81 5.58 13.80
C ILE A 254 1.99 6.85 13.58
N ASN A 255 2.66 7.97 13.32
CA ASN A 255 2.03 9.23 12.94
C ASN A 255 1.76 9.28 11.43
N SER A 256 1.21 8.19 10.87
CA SER A 256 0.86 8.13 9.45
C SER A 256 -0.64 7.92 9.30
N HIS A 257 -1.29 8.81 8.57
CA HIS A 257 -2.72 8.71 8.25
C HIS A 257 -3.05 7.62 7.22
N LEU A 258 -2.04 6.87 6.76
CA LEU A 258 -2.15 5.91 5.65
C LEU A 258 -1.85 4.46 6.07
N VAL A 259 -1.25 4.24 7.24
CA VAL A 259 -0.85 2.91 7.71
C VAL A 259 -1.21 2.74 9.18
N THR A 260 -1.73 1.57 9.53
CA THR A 260 -2.02 1.17 10.91
C THR A 260 -1.25 -0.08 11.29
N ASP A 261 -0.94 -0.24 12.57
CA ASP A 261 -0.23 -1.41 13.11
C ASP A 261 -1.20 -2.39 13.79
N MET A 262 -1.04 -3.66 13.41
CA MET A 262 -1.76 -4.80 13.95
C MET A 262 -0.78 -5.82 14.49
N GLU A 263 -0.46 -5.73 15.78
CA GLU A 263 0.38 -6.69 16.51
C GLU A 263 1.72 -6.98 15.77
N GLY A 264 2.36 -5.93 15.23
CA GLY A 264 3.64 -6.01 14.53
C GLY A 264 3.53 -6.18 13.01
N VAL A 265 2.32 -6.16 12.44
CA VAL A 265 2.07 -6.17 11.00
C VAL A 265 1.47 -4.83 10.59
N LEU A 266 2.12 -4.15 9.62
CA LEU A 266 1.63 -2.91 9.07
C LEU A 266 0.58 -3.18 7.99
N LEU A 267 -0.58 -2.53 8.11
CA LEU A 267 -1.66 -2.63 7.13
C LEU A 267 -2.03 -1.25 6.59
N PRO A 268 -2.34 -1.13 5.29
CA PRO A 268 -2.80 0.12 4.71
C PRO A 268 -4.22 0.47 5.19
N ILE A 269 -4.41 1.76 5.50
CA ILE A 269 -5.71 2.36 5.81
C ILE A 269 -6.48 2.54 4.50
N PHE A 270 -7.71 2.04 4.45
CA PHE A 270 -8.54 2.10 3.24
C PHE A 270 -9.16 3.48 3.04
N ASN A 271 -9.78 4.02 4.09
CA ASN A 271 -10.39 5.34 4.08
C ASN A 271 -9.99 6.09 5.35
N LYS A 272 -9.44 7.29 5.15
CA LYS A 272 -8.92 8.16 6.22
C LYS A 272 -10.04 8.66 7.12
N ASP A 273 -11.16 9.11 6.55
CA ASP A 273 -12.27 9.69 7.29
C ASP A 273 -12.91 8.66 8.23
N ASN A 274 -13.08 7.42 7.73
CA ASN A 274 -13.57 6.30 8.53
C ASN A 274 -12.60 5.98 9.68
N TYR A 275 -11.30 5.91 9.39
CA TYR A 275 -10.28 5.64 10.40
C TYR A 275 -10.27 6.72 11.50
N GLU A 276 -10.25 8.00 11.12
CA GLU A 276 -10.27 9.12 12.06
C GLU A 276 -11.56 9.17 12.89
N PHE A 277 -12.70 8.81 12.29
CA PHE A 277 -13.97 8.67 12.99
C PHE A 277 -13.84 7.64 14.12
N TYR A 278 -13.43 6.39 13.83
CA TYR A 278 -13.35 5.38 14.88
C TYR A 278 -12.23 5.66 15.89
N SER A 279 -11.08 6.18 15.44
CA SER A 279 -9.96 6.51 16.32
C SER A 279 -10.28 7.61 17.33
N THR A 280 -11.16 8.56 16.98
CA THR A 280 -11.49 9.71 17.83
C THR A 280 -12.75 9.49 18.66
N ASN A 281 -13.71 8.67 18.17
CA ASN A 281 -15.08 8.69 18.70
C ASN A 281 -15.44 7.52 19.58
N ASP A 282 -15.03 6.30 19.19
CA ASP A 282 -15.81 5.14 19.61
C ASP A 282 -15.41 4.63 21.01
N GLY A 283 -14.18 4.89 21.46
CA GLY A 283 -13.56 4.11 22.54
C GLY A 283 -13.39 2.62 22.17
N LEU A 284 -14.22 2.08 21.26
CA LEU A 284 -14.19 0.74 20.70
C LEU A 284 -13.08 0.49 19.69
N HIS A 285 -12.38 1.52 19.22
CA HIS A 285 -11.19 1.35 18.37
C HIS A 285 -10.13 0.46 19.05
N ASP A 286 -10.14 0.38 20.38
CA ASP A 286 -9.28 -0.54 21.14
C ASP A 286 -10.02 -1.36 22.23
N ASN A 287 -11.36 -1.44 22.22
CA ASN A 287 -12.13 -2.18 23.25
C ASN A 287 -12.05 -3.71 23.14
N ILE A 288 -11.17 -4.25 22.30
CA ILE A 288 -10.88 -5.67 22.36
C ILE A 288 -9.91 -5.94 23.52
N VAL A 289 -10.29 -6.83 24.44
CA VAL A 289 -9.40 -7.25 25.52
C VAL A 289 -8.26 -8.09 24.92
N LYS A 290 -7.07 -7.49 24.85
CA LYS A 290 -5.87 -8.10 24.26
C LYS A 290 -5.22 -9.09 25.25
N VAL A 291 -5.70 -10.33 25.23
CA VAL A 291 -4.98 -11.48 25.83
C VAL A 291 -4.03 -12.11 24.81
N ASP A 292 -3.06 -12.90 25.27
CA ASP A 292 -2.00 -13.46 24.41
C ASP A 292 -2.57 -14.26 23.22
N SER A 293 -3.61 -15.06 23.45
CA SER A 293 -4.30 -15.79 22.38
C SER A 293 -4.94 -14.85 21.36
N THR A 294 -5.52 -13.74 21.81
CA THR A 294 -6.14 -12.72 20.94
C THR A 294 -5.09 -12.00 20.10
N LYS A 295 -3.94 -11.65 20.68
CA LYS A 295 -2.82 -11.01 19.97
C LYS A 295 -2.27 -11.91 18.87
N VAL A 296 -2.03 -13.19 19.18
CA VAL A 296 -1.54 -14.18 18.19
C VAL A 296 -2.55 -14.37 17.05
N ASN A 297 -3.84 -14.46 17.37
CA ASN A 297 -4.88 -14.59 16.36
C ASN A 297 -5.00 -13.34 15.47
N LEU A 298 -4.97 -12.14 16.06
CA LEU A 298 -4.99 -10.88 15.30
C LEU A 298 -3.78 -10.76 14.38
N ARG A 299 -2.59 -11.08 14.88
CA ARG A 299 -1.36 -11.10 14.08
C ARG A 299 -1.45 -12.07 12.90
N SER A 300 -2.01 -13.26 13.14
CA SER A 300 -2.19 -14.29 12.09
C SER A 300 -3.15 -13.83 11.00
N ILE A 301 -4.26 -13.18 11.38
CA ILE A 301 -5.21 -12.60 10.41
C ILE A 301 -4.54 -11.45 9.64
N ALA A 302 -3.83 -10.56 10.34
CA ALA A 302 -3.14 -9.42 9.73
C ALA A 302 -2.09 -9.88 8.70
N LEU A 303 -1.32 -10.92 9.00
CA LEU A 303 -0.35 -11.50 8.07
C LEU A 303 -1.01 -12.04 6.80
N GLY A 304 -2.16 -12.71 6.95
CA GLY A 304 -2.93 -13.19 5.80
C GLY A 304 -3.43 -12.03 4.92
N ILE A 305 -3.90 -10.94 5.53
CA ILE A 305 -4.35 -9.73 4.81
C ILE A 305 -3.19 -9.06 4.08
N ALA A 306 -2.05 -8.86 4.74
CA ALA A 306 -0.83 -8.31 4.12
C ALA A 306 -0.39 -9.16 2.91
N SER A 307 -0.45 -10.49 3.05
CA SER A 307 -0.13 -11.42 1.97
C SER A 307 -1.12 -11.44 0.80
N ALA A 308 -2.21 -10.68 0.87
CA ALA A 308 -3.26 -10.62 -0.14
C ALA A 308 -4.01 -11.95 -0.39
N LYS A 309 -4.03 -12.85 0.59
CA LYS A 309 -4.65 -14.18 0.44
C LYS A 309 -5.99 -14.26 1.15
N ALA A 310 -6.88 -15.10 0.63
CA ALA A 310 -8.12 -15.46 1.30
C ALA A 310 -7.81 -16.27 2.57
N ILE A 311 -8.50 -15.96 3.68
CA ILE A 311 -8.29 -16.59 4.99
C ILE A 311 -9.60 -17.25 5.41
N CYS A 312 -9.51 -18.46 5.97
CA CYS A 312 -10.62 -19.14 6.61
C CYS A 312 -10.38 -19.19 8.13
N LEU A 313 -11.35 -18.73 8.92
CA LEU A 313 -11.29 -18.79 10.38
C LEU A 313 -12.18 -19.93 10.90
N SER A 314 -11.56 -20.90 11.55
CA SER A 314 -12.25 -22.04 12.18
C SER A 314 -12.08 -22.02 13.70
N GLY A 315 -13.05 -22.57 14.42
CA GLY A 315 -13.00 -22.64 15.88
C GLY A 315 -14.40 -22.81 16.49
N PRO A 316 -14.48 -23.03 17.81
CA PRO A 316 -15.74 -23.25 18.53
C PRO A 316 -16.80 -22.17 18.28
N VAL A 317 -18.07 -22.52 18.45
CA VAL A 317 -19.17 -21.54 18.39
C VAL A 317 -19.00 -20.50 19.50
N GLY A 318 -19.29 -19.23 19.19
CA GLY A 318 -19.20 -18.14 20.17
C GLY A 318 -17.79 -17.64 20.51
N CYS A 319 -16.71 -18.16 19.92
CA CYS A 319 -15.34 -17.74 20.23
C CYS A 319 -14.91 -16.37 19.63
N GLY A 320 -15.86 -15.57 19.14
CA GLY A 320 -15.58 -14.19 18.66
C GLY A 320 -14.94 -14.06 17.28
N LYS A 321 -14.99 -15.08 16.40
CA LYS A 321 -14.39 -15.03 15.04
C LYS A 321 -14.84 -13.81 14.24
N THR A 322 -16.16 -13.60 14.17
CA THR A 322 -16.75 -12.46 13.45
C THR A 322 -16.31 -11.14 14.07
N THR A 323 -16.26 -11.06 15.40
CA THR A 323 -15.82 -9.87 16.13
C THR A 323 -14.37 -9.51 15.82
N LEU A 324 -13.47 -10.49 15.66
CA LEU A 324 -12.07 -10.24 15.28
C LEU A 324 -11.97 -9.63 13.87
N VAL A 325 -12.77 -10.14 12.92
CA VAL A 325 -12.80 -9.62 11.54
C VAL A 325 -13.36 -8.20 11.51
N GLU A 326 -14.47 -7.96 12.21
CA GLU A 326 -15.09 -6.63 12.29
C GLU A 326 -14.18 -5.61 13.00
N TYR A 327 -13.48 -6.02 14.06
CA TYR A 327 -12.49 -5.17 14.74
C TYR A 327 -11.39 -4.73 13.76
N LEU A 328 -10.86 -5.67 12.98
CA LEU A 328 -9.81 -5.38 12.01
C LEU A 328 -10.29 -4.51 10.83
N ALA A 329 -11.54 -4.70 10.39
CA ALA A 329 -12.16 -3.87 9.37
C ALA A 329 -12.33 -2.41 9.85
N ARG A 330 -12.79 -2.21 11.09
CA ARG A 330 -12.88 -0.87 11.71
C ARG A 330 -11.51 -0.22 11.86
N LYS A 331 -10.54 -0.95 12.42
CA LYS A 331 -9.18 -0.43 12.66
C LYS A 331 -8.41 -0.08 11.38
N THR A 332 -8.80 -0.64 10.24
CA THR A 332 -8.23 -0.29 8.94
C THR A 332 -9.09 0.68 8.12
N GLY A 333 -10.15 1.25 8.71
CA GLY A 333 -11.04 2.23 8.06
C GLY A 333 -11.90 1.65 6.93
N ARG A 334 -12.07 0.32 6.87
CA ARG A 334 -12.85 -0.35 5.82
C ARG A 334 -14.35 -0.34 6.08
N THR A 335 -14.76 -0.21 7.34
CA THR A 335 -16.18 -0.11 7.71
C THR A 335 -16.59 1.36 7.67
N CYS A 336 -17.66 1.70 6.95
CA CYS A 336 -18.29 3.01 7.08
C CYS A 336 -18.99 3.15 8.44
N PRO A 337 -18.86 4.29 9.13
CA PRO A 337 -19.74 4.67 10.23
C PRO A 337 -21.19 4.73 9.77
N LYS A 338 -22.13 4.24 10.58
CA LYS A 338 -23.54 4.31 10.23
C LYS A 338 -24.04 5.75 10.29
N PRO A 339 -24.99 6.17 9.43
CA PRO A 339 -25.57 7.51 9.50
C PRO A 339 -26.07 7.89 10.90
N SER A 340 -26.66 6.93 11.63
CA SER A 340 -27.12 7.13 13.01
C SER A 340 -26.00 7.43 14.01
N GLU A 341 -24.81 6.85 13.82
CA GLU A 341 -23.63 7.08 14.67
C GLU A 341 -23.04 8.48 14.39
N ILE A 342 -23.09 8.91 13.13
CA ILE A 342 -22.67 10.25 12.70
C ILE A 342 -23.62 11.32 13.28
N GLU A 343 -24.94 11.06 13.26
CA GLU A 343 -25.96 11.97 13.79
C GLU A 343 -25.89 12.10 15.31
N GLN A 344 -25.73 11.00 16.05
CA GLN A 344 -25.50 11.03 17.50
C GLN A 344 -24.32 11.92 17.86
N ARG A 345 -23.23 11.87 17.08
CA ARG A 345 -22.07 12.74 17.30
C ARG A 345 -22.34 14.21 16.99
N LYS A 346 -23.10 14.53 15.93
CA LYS A 346 -23.48 15.94 15.66
C LYS A 346 -24.25 16.52 16.85
N ILE A 347 -25.07 15.69 17.50
CA ILE A 347 -25.83 16.08 18.69
C ILE A 347 -24.91 16.23 19.91
N GLU A 348 -24.00 15.28 20.17
CA GLU A 348 -23.04 15.34 21.29
C GLU A 348 -22.04 16.51 21.17
N ASN A 349 -21.51 16.76 19.97
CA ASN A 349 -20.61 17.89 19.71
C ASN A 349 -21.32 19.24 19.84
N SER A 350 -22.60 19.32 19.47
CA SER A 350 -23.42 20.53 19.66
C SER A 350 -23.79 20.74 21.13
N GLY A 351 -23.98 19.66 21.89
CA GLY A 351 -24.19 19.71 23.35
C GLY A 351 -22.95 20.17 24.12
N ASN A 352 -21.75 19.76 23.69
CA ASN A 352 -20.50 20.12 24.36
C ASN A 352 -20.04 21.57 24.11
N GLN A 353 -20.59 22.29 23.12
CA GLN A 353 -20.35 23.74 22.97
C GLN A 353 -21.17 24.60 23.95
N HIS A 354 -22.17 24.04 24.63
CA HIS A 354 -23.02 24.77 25.57
C HIS A 354 -22.69 24.52 27.05
N ILE A 355 -21.69 23.69 27.39
CA ILE A 355 -21.25 23.44 28.77
C ILE A 355 -19.93 24.17 29.05
N SER A 356 -19.92 25.47 28.77
CA SER A 356 -18.98 26.42 29.39
C SER A 356 -19.72 27.69 29.75
N ASN A 357 -20.76 27.58 30.58
CA ASN A 357 -21.18 28.61 31.52
C ASN A 357 -22.05 27.94 32.59
N GLY A 358 -21.51 27.91 33.81
CA GLY A 358 -22.16 27.30 34.96
C GLY A 358 -23.49 27.98 35.30
N GLY A 359 -24.47 27.14 35.61
CA GLY A 359 -25.76 27.56 36.14
C GLY A 359 -26.53 26.32 36.58
N ILE A 360 -26.43 26.00 37.87
CA ILE A 360 -27.19 24.92 38.53
C ILE A 360 -28.69 25.25 38.41
N THR A 361 -29.48 24.39 37.80
CA THR A 361 -30.93 24.33 38.05
C THR A 361 -31.42 22.89 38.13
N ASN A 362 -32.09 22.59 39.24
CA ASN A 362 -32.82 21.34 39.49
C ASN A 362 -34.06 21.26 38.59
N GLY A 363 -34.34 20.09 38.02
CA GLY A 363 -35.60 19.83 37.32
C GLY A 363 -35.79 18.35 37.06
N ASN A 364 -36.76 17.74 37.75
CA ASN A 364 -37.28 16.41 37.50
C ASN A 364 -37.67 16.25 36.03
N ASP A 365 -37.19 15.19 35.35
CA ASP A 365 -38.01 14.55 34.31
C ASP A 365 -37.69 13.07 34.09
N LYS A 366 -38.75 12.36 33.76
CA LYS A 366 -38.95 10.92 33.88
C LYS A 366 -38.14 10.11 32.85
N VAL A 367 -37.55 9.02 33.32
CA VAL A 367 -37.02 7.93 32.49
C VAL A 367 -38.18 7.15 31.85
N PRO A 368 -38.24 6.96 30.51
CA PRO A 368 -39.02 5.89 29.93
C PRO A 368 -38.18 4.64 29.70
N VAL A 369 -38.81 3.53 30.04
CA VAL A 369 -38.33 2.15 30.10
C VAL A 369 -38.10 1.54 28.71
N GLY A 370 -36.93 0.91 28.54
CA GLY A 370 -36.68 -0.37 27.85
C GLY A 370 -37.32 -0.61 26.47
N ASN A 371 -36.55 -0.39 25.40
CA ASN A 371 -36.84 -0.99 24.10
C ASN A 371 -36.23 -2.40 23.99
N LYS A 372 -37.11 -3.39 23.91
CA LYS A 372 -36.82 -4.80 23.59
C LYS A 372 -36.09 -4.90 22.25
N ARG A 373 -35.02 -5.70 22.21
CA ARG A 373 -34.32 -6.11 20.98
C ARG A 373 -35.32 -6.74 20.01
N LYS A 374 -35.51 -6.12 18.84
CA LYS A 374 -36.27 -6.67 17.72
C LYS A 374 -35.28 -7.27 16.72
N HIS A 375 -35.55 -8.49 16.30
CA HIS A 375 -34.73 -9.30 15.40
C HIS A 375 -35.02 -8.92 13.95
N ASP A 376 -33.99 -8.38 13.30
CA ASP A 376 -33.56 -8.50 11.90
C ASP A 376 -34.59 -8.58 10.75
N SER A 377 -34.62 -7.54 9.91
CA SER A 377 -35.08 -7.60 8.50
C SER A 377 -34.56 -6.44 7.64
N ASP A 378 -33.37 -5.90 7.90
CA ASP A 378 -32.87 -4.67 7.22
C ASP A 378 -31.71 -4.90 6.23
N VAL A 379 -31.40 -6.16 5.88
CA VAL A 379 -30.27 -6.51 4.99
C VAL A 379 -30.45 -5.96 3.56
N VAL A 380 -31.68 -5.66 3.13
CA VAL A 380 -31.95 -5.19 1.75
C VAL A 380 -31.84 -3.67 1.61
N ASN A 381 -32.13 -2.89 2.67
CA ASN A 381 -32.09 -1.43 2.61
C ASN A 381 -30.68 -0.84 2.78
N ASP A 382 -29.75 -1.60 3.38
CA ASP A 382 -28.34 -1.20 3.51
C ASP A 382 -27.58 -1.28 2.16
N PHE A 383 -28.10 -2.03 1.18
CA PHE A 383 -27.46 -2.16 -0.14
C PHE A 383 -27.65 -0.90 -0.99
N GLU A 384 -28.86 -0.32 -1.01
CA GLU A 384 -29.17 0.85 -1.85
C GLU A 384 -28.62 2.17 -1.31
N GLN A 385 -28.46 2.33 0.02
CA GLN A 385 -27.88 3.55 0.61
C GLN A 385 -26.35 3.60 0.55
N SER A 386 -25.68 2.53 0.12
CA SER A 386 -24.22 2.45 0.05
C SER A 386 -23.64 2.70 -1.35
N LEU A 387 -24.48 2.76 -2.38
CA LEU A 387 -24.09 2.95 -3.78
C LEU A 387 -24.35 4.40 -4.21
N ASP A 388 -23.65 5.35 -3.60
CA ASP A 388 -23.47 6.66 -4.21
C ASP A 388 -22.80 6.50 -5.59
N ALA A 389 -22.94 7.47 -6.50
CA ALA A 389 -22.31 7.45 -7.83
C ALA A 389 -20.77 7.35 -7.82
N ASN A 390 -20.13 7.41 -6.64
CA ASN A 390 -18.70 7.17 -6.36
C ASN A 390 -18.47 5.99 -5.35
N GLY A 391 -19.47 5.12 -5.16
CA GLY A 391 -19.75 4.24 -4.01
C GLY A 391 -18.79 3.07 -3.71
N ILE A 392 -17.59 3.05 -4.28
CA ILE A 392 -16.54 2.09 -3.87
C ILE A 392 -15.59 2.74 -2.85
N ASN A 393 -15.58 4.08 -2.73
CA ASN A 393 -14.59 4.79 -1.92
C ASN A 393 -14.96 4.93 -0.44
N SER A 394 -16.20 4.68 -0.04
CA SER A 394 -16.63 4.84 1.34
C SER A 394 -16.53 3.53 2.13
N ASN A 395 -17.17 2.44 1.68
CA ASN A 395 -17.24 1.18 2.43
C ASN A 395 -16.45 0.05 1.76
N GLY A 396 -15.30 -0.29 2.35
CA GLY A 396 -14.44 -1.40 1.91
C GLY A 396 -14.76 -2.75 2.56
N PHE A 397 -15.85 -2.84 3.34
CA PHE A 397 -16.24 -4.05 4.07
C PHE A 397 -17.68 -4.48 3.74
N LEU A 398 -17.79 -5.61 3.04
CA LEU A 398 -19.07 -6.26 2.74
C LEU A 398 -19.19 -7.58 3.51
N ARG A 399 -20.32 -7.79 4.16
CA ARG A 399 -20.63 -9.03 4.88
C ARG A 399 -21.80 -9.73 4.22
N ILE A 400 -21.57 -10.98 3.82
CA ILE A 400 -22.60 -11.83 3.21
C ILE A 400 -22.79 -13.05 4.10
N GLN A 401 -24.03 -13.30 4.50
CA GLN A 401 -24.40 -14.54 5.19
C GLN A 401 -25.00 -15.50 4.17
N LEU A 402 -24.23 -16.54 3.83
CA LEU A 402 -24.69 -17.58 2.92
C LEU A 402 -25.54 -18.60 3.68
N GLY A 403 -26.66 -19.00 3.06
CA GLY A 403 -27.49 -20.12 3.48
C GLY A 403 -27.95 -20.93 2.28
N ASP A 404 -28.63 -22.04 2.51
CA ASP A 404 -29.04 -22.98 1.45
C ASP A 404 -30.03 -22.37 0.44
N GLN A 405 -30.65 -21.23 0.78
CA GLN A 405 -31.57 -20.48 -0.09
C GLN A 405 -30.91 -19.27 -0.77
N THR A 406 -29.59 -19.05 -0.59
CA THR A 406 -28.91 -17.92 -1.22
C THR A 406 -28.75 -18.15 -2.72
N ASP A 407 -29.41 -17.33 -3.54
CA ASP A 407 -29.31 -17.40 -5.00
C ASP A 407 -28.03 -16.69 -5.50
N SER A 408 -27.31 -17.36 -6.42
CA SER A 408 -26.20 -16.81 -7.18
C SER A 408 -26.51 -15.47 -7.88
N LYS A 409 -27.76 -15.26 -8.30
CA LYS A 409 -28.19 -14.01 -8.96
C LYS A 409 -28.16 -12.81 -8.03
N MET A 410 -28.30 -13.02 -6.72
CA MET A 410 -28.16 -11.95 -5.73
C MET A 410 -26.70 -11.52 -5.54
N LEU A 411 -25.72 -12.35 -5.94
CA LEU A 411 -24.29 -12.06 -5.77
C LEU A 411 -23.67 -11.43 -7.02
N LEU A 412 -24.17 -11.78 -8.20
CA LEU A 412 -23.57 -11.40 -9.49
C LEU A 412 -24.43 -10.44 -10.30
N GLY A 413 -25.67 -10.19 -9.88
CA GLY A 413 -26.63 -9.40 -10.63
C GLY A 413 -27.49 -10.21 -11.60
N GLN A 414 -28.51 -9.56 -12.14
CA GLN A 414 -29.40 -10.14 -13.15
C GLN A 414 -29.99 -9.07 -14.06
N TYR A 415 -30.32 -9.46 -15.30
CA TYR A 415 -31.16 -8.63 -16.16
C TYR A 415 -32.61 -8.64 -15.68
N ARG A 416 -33.19 -7.45 -15.58
CA ARG A 416 -34.61 -7.24 -15.27
C ARG A 416 -35.30 -6.55 -16.44
N CYS A 417 -36.49 -7.03 -16.78
CA CYS A 417 -37.36 -6.33 -17.73
C CYS A 417 -37.89 -5.04 -17.09
N THR A 418 -37.85 -3.94 -17.83
CA THR A 418 -38.51 -2.70 -17.40
C THR A 418 -40.00 -2.71 -17.77
N GLY A 419 -40.72 -1.64 -17.46
CA GLY A 419 -42.10 -1.45 -17.91
C GLY A 419 -42.24 -1.24 -19.43
N VAL A 420 -41.14 -1.06 -20.15
CA VAL A 420 -41.12 -0.89 -21.61
C VAL A 420 -40.85 -2.25 -22.27
N PRO A 421 -41.75 -2.75 -23.14
CA PRO A 421 -41.52 -4.00 -23.85
C PRO A 421 -40.22 -3.98 -24.66
N GLY A 422 -39.37 -5.00 -24.47
CA GLY A 422 -38.09 -5.13 -25.19
C GLY A 422 -36.91 -4.43 -24.52
N GLU A 423 -37.12 -3.72 -23.42
CA GLU A 423 -36.04 -3.10 -22.64
C GLU A 423 -35.63 -4.00 -21.46
N PHE A 424 -34.34 -4.32 -21.43
CA PHE A 424 -33.70 -5.09 -20.37
C PHE A 424 -32.61 -4.24 -19.73
N VAL A 425 -32.69 -4.07 -18.42
CA VAL A 425 -31.70 -3.34 -17.64
C VAL A 425 -30.92 -4.32 -16.78
N TRP A 426 -29.60 -4.22 -16.83
CA TRP A 426 -28.71 -4.98 -15.93
C TRP A 426 -28.79 -4.38 -14.53
N LEU A 427 -29.10 -5.22 -13.53
CA LEU A 427 -28.96 -4.88 -12.12
C LEU A 427 -27.70 -5.59 -11.60
N PRO A 428 -26.64 -4.86 -11.24
CA PRO A 428 -25.39 -5.42 -10.74
C PRO A 428 -25.52 -6.07 -9.36
#